data_AF-A0A8S1PUJ1-F1
#
_entry.id   AF-A0A8S1PUJ1-F1
#
_cell.length_a   1.000
_cell.length_b   1.000
_cell.length_c   1.000
_cell.angle_alpha   90.00
_cell.angle_beta   90.00
_cell.angle_gamma   90.00
#
_symmetry.space_group_name_H-M   'P 1'
#
loop_
_entity.id
_entity.type
_entity.pdbx_description
1 polymer ?
#
loop_
_entity_poly.entity_id
_entity_poly.type
_entity_poly.pdbx_seq_one_letter_code
_entity_poly.pdbx_strand_id
1 'polypeptide(L)'
;MDIQIRYQNEQITFEGVQSYEDLQQEIQLKYPLLKNIELSYQDEENDIIQVSNTSDIIAITDISKVILQMEAQIDQLKIQELERTIKVEEFNQKLIEEQRTNKIEEIQKEMKKIQEIIHEKGLIAHQFNQQIQQLKNYQQQLKDFQSKPLSDFKTIFYNSNLFDQIREKESNLLILELDLLMLYIIGQKRIQNIIIDEFEKLFTQRILEHQELYANRLENKCKINRINQEIQMVEYQKQEILQDLDYKQRRLEDNVIRNNAELNLLQQNDDQF
;
A
#
# COMPACT_ATOMS: atom_id res chain seq x y z
N MET A 1 -1.00 -5.41 72.86
CA MET A 1 0.27 -5.75 73.52
C MET A 1 1.29 -5.91 72.42
N ASP A 2 2.53 -5.44 72.60
CA ASP A 2 3.56 -5.59 71.57
C ASP A 2 4.39 -6.82 71.93
N ILE A 3 4.46 -7.79 71.01
CA ILE A 3 5.07 -9.10 71.27
C ILE A 3 6.26 -9.28 70.35
N GLN A 4 7.42 -9.57 70.93
CA GLN A 4 8.62 -9.88 70.18
C GLN A 4 8.73 -11.38 69.96
N ILE A 5 8.81 -11.79 68.70
CA ILE A 5 9.03 -13.16 68.28
C ILE A 5 10.37 -13.28 67.58
N ARG A 6 11.14 -14.29 67.96
CA ARG A 6 12.33 -14.75 67.25
C ARG A 6 11.99 -16.02 66.48
N TYR A 7 12.25 -15.98 65.17
CA TYR A 7 12.17 -17.15 64.31
C TYR A 7 13.46 -17.26 63.52
N GLN A 8 14.14 -18.40 63.65
CA GLN A 8 15.49 -18.59 63.11
C GLN A 8 16.44 -17.45 63.58
N ASN A 9 16.92 -16.61 62.65
CA ASN A 9 17.82 -15.49 62.93
C ASN A 9 17.13 -14.12 62.88
N GLU A 10 15.81 -14.08 62.66
CA GLU A 10 15.04 -12.83 62.61
C GLU A 10 14.28 -12.62 63.91
N GLN A 11 14.30 -11.38 64.40
CA GLN A 11 13.49 -10.93 65.53
C GLN A 11 12.54 -9.84 65.05
N ILE A 12 11.25 -10.05 65.29
CA ILE A 12 10.17 -9.19 64.81
C ILE A 12 9.26 -8.83 65.96
N THR A 13 8.84 -7.58 65.99
CA THR A 13 7.80 -7.10 66.89
C THR A 13 6.47 -7.08 66.14
N PHE A 14 5.46 -7.74 66.72
CA PHE A 14 4.07 -7.63 66.30
C PHE A 14 3.38 -6.64 67.23
N GLU A 15 2.88 -5.53 66.68
CA GLU A 15 2.34 -4.40 67.43
C GLU A 15 0.82 -4.54 67.62
N GLY A 16 0.31 -4.19 68.79
CA GLY A 16 -1.15 -4.10 68.98
C GLY A 16 -1.91 -5.43 69.10
N VAL A 17 -1.22 -6.54 69.32
CA VAL A 17 -1.80 -7.89 69.48
C VAL A 17 -2.77 -7.93 70.66
N GLN A 18 -3.99 -8.41 70.43
CA GLN A 18 -5.06 -8.46 71.46
C GLN A 18 -5.27 -9.86 72.04
N SER A 19 -5.00 -10.91 71.26
CA SER A 19 -5.14 -12.31 71.66
C SER A 19 -4.08 -13.22 71.04
N TYR A 20 -3.98 -14.47 71.53
CA TYR A 20 -3.12 -15.49 70.91
C TYR A 20 -3.57 -15.83 69.48
N GLU A 21 -4.87 -15.80 69.21
CA GLU A 21 -5.41 -16.03 67.87
C GLU A 21 -5.02 -14.90 66.91
N ASP A 22 -5.05 -13.64 67.37
CA ASP A 22 -4.59 -12.50 66.59
C ASP A 22 -3.09 -12.60 66.29
N LEU A 23 -2.29 -12.99 67.29
CA LEU A 23 -0.85 -13.22 67.12
C LEU A 23 -0.59 -14.29 66.05
N GLN A 24 -1.31 -15.42 66.11
CA GLN A 24 -1.21 -16.49 65.13
C GLN A 24 -1.61 -16.03 63.73
N GLN A 25 -2.64 -15.19 63.59
CA GLN A 25 -3.04 -14.62 62.30
C GLN A 25 -1.99 -13.67 61.74
N GLU A 26 -1.40 -12.80 62.56
CA GLU A 26 -0.33 -11.90 62.10
C GLU A 26 0.93 -12.66 61.68
N ILE A 27 1.30 -13.72 62.41
CA ILE A 27 2.39 -14.61 62.02
C ILE A 27 2.07 -15.29 60.69
N GLN A 28 0.84 -15.80 60.49
CA GLN A 28 0.43 -16.46 59.25
C GLN A 28 0.37 -15.48 58.06
N LEU A 29 -0.01 -14.23 58.28
CA LEU A 29 0.03 -13.19 57.25
C LEU A 29 1.47 -12.88 56.83
N LYS A 30 2.39 -12.80 57.79
CA LYS A 30 3.80 -12.54 57.51
C LYS A 30 4.53 -13.74 56.90
N TYR A 31 4.18 -14.94 57.35
CA TYR A 31 4.82 -16.19 56.96
C TYR A 31 3.80 -17.21 56.43
N PRO A 32 3.25 -17.00 55.22
CA PRO A 32 2.13 -17.77 54.68
C PRO A 32 2.44 -19.23 54.31
N LEU A 33 3.72 -19.62 54.41
CA LEU A 33 4.24 -20.97 54.16
C LEU A 33 4.49 -21.77 55.44
N LEU A 34 4.35 -21.15 56.61
CA LEU A 34 4.55 -21.85 57.89
C LEU A 34 3.27 -22.54 58.33
N LYS A 35 3.41 -23.74 58.88
CA LYS A 35 2.37 -24.56 59.51
C LYS A 35 2.87 -25.05 60.85
N ASN A 36 1.94 -25.45 61.72
CA ASN A 36 2.24 -25.97 63.06
C ASN A 36 3.17 -25.01 63.82
N ILE A 37 2.71 -23.75 63.98
CA ILE A 37 3.44 -22.70 64.68
C ILE A 37 3.37 -22.98 66.18
N GLU A 38 4.52 -23.22 66.78
CA GLU A 38 4.70 -23.40 68.22
C GLU A 38 5.48 -22.20 68.76
N LEU A 39 4.97 -21.61 69.85
CA LEU A 39 5.59 -20.48 70.52
C LEU A 39 6.03 -20.93 71.91
N SER A 40 7.23 -20.52 72.30
CA SER A 40 7.79 -20.79 73.63
C SER A 40 8.60 -19.61 74.12
N TYR A 41 8.85 -19.50 75.42
CA TYR A 41 9.84 -18.58 75.97
C TYR A 41 10.60 -19.23 77.11
N GLN A 42 11.75 -18.66 77.44
CA GLN A 42 12.53 -19.06 78.60
C GLN A 42 12.21 -18.13 79.77
N ASP A 43 11.85 -18.69 80.92
CA ASP A 43 11.53 -17.93 82.13
C ASP A 43 12.77 -17.57 82.96
N GLU A 44 12.57 -16.91 84.11
CA GLU A 44 13.65 -16.49 85.02
C GLU A 44 14.40 -17.66 85.67
N GLU A 45 13.79 -18.85 85.72
CA GLU A 45 14.36 -20.09 86.26
C GLU A 45 15.07 -20.91 85.17
N ASN A 46 15.16 -20.38 83.94
CA ASN A 46 15.65 -21.01 82.72
C ASN A 46 14.77 -22.15 82.17
N ASP A 47 13.53 -22.27 82.62
CA ASP A 47 12.59 -23.26 82.10
C ASP A 47 11.95 -22.78 80.79
N ILE A 48 11.74 -23.71 79.86
CA ILE A 48 11.09 -23.43 78.57
C ILE A 48 9.58 -23.61 78.75
N ILE A 49 8.83 -22.52 78.66
CA ILE A 49 7.38 -22.49 78.79
C ILE A 49 6.76 -22.36 77.40
N GLN A 50 5.83 -23.27 77.07
CA GLN A 50 5.06 -23.21 75.84
C GLN A 50 3.89 -22.22 75.97
N VAL A 51 3.69 -21.40 74.94
CA VAL A 51 2.59 -20.45 74.83
C VAL A 51 1.57 -21.01 73.85
N SER A 52 0.39 -21.34 74.34
CA SER A 52 -0.65 -22.03 73.57
C SER A 52 -1.98 -21.28 73.50
N ASN A 53 -2.18 -20.29 74.39
CA ASN A 53 -3.42 -19.53 74.52
C ASN A 53 -3.17 -18.11 75.04
N THR A 54 -4.22 -17.27 75.03
CA THR A 54 -4.12 -15.87 75.46
C THR A 54 -3.79 -15.71 76.96
N SER A 55 -4.19 -16.66 77.81
CA SER A 55 -3.85 -16.63 79.23
C SER A 55 -2.37 -16.85 79.48
N ASP A 56 -1.71 -17.70 78.68
CA ASP A 56 -0.25 -17.92 78.74
C ASP A 56 0.51 -16.64 78.39
N ILE A 57 0.03 -15.86 77.40
CA ILE A 57 0.58 -14.55 77.04
C ILE A 57 0.43 -13.56 78.21
N ILE A 58 -0.76 -13.52 78.83
CA ILE A 58 -1.06 -12.60 79.95
C ILE A 58 -0.28 -12.97 81.22
N ALA A 59 0.06 -14.26 81.40
CA ALA A 59 0.84 -14.74 82.54
C ALA A 59 2.29 -14.21 82.55
N ILE A 60 2.77 -13.67 81.42
CA ILE A 60 4.08 -13.05 81.32
C ILE A 60 4.04 -11.66 81.97
N THR A 61 4.63 -11.55 83.17
CA THR A 61 4.59 -10.35 84.04
C THR A 61 5.24 -9.10 83.43
N ASP A 62 6.25 -9.26 82.57
CA ASP A 62 6.88 -8.17 81.82
C ASP A 62 7.17 -8.60 80.37
N ILE A 63 6.11 -8.62 79.55
CA ILE A 63 6.16 -9.08 78.16
C ILE A 63 7.15 -8.28 77.29
N SER A 64 7.49 -7.05 77.69
CA SER A 64 8.45 -6.20 76.99
C SER A 64 9.91 -6.69 77.10
N LYS A 65 10.19 -7.55 78.08
CA LYS A 65 11.52 -8.15 78.31
C LYS A 65 11.63 -9.59 77.82
N VAL A 66 10.55 -10.17 77.34
CA VAL A 66 10.50 -11.56 76.88
C VAL A 66 10.48 -11.61 75.36
N ILE A 67 11.30 -12.49 74.79
CA ILE A 67 11.28 -12.79 73.35
C ILE A 67 10.73 -14.21 73.21
N LEU A 68 9.58 -14.36 72.56
CA LEU A 68 9.03 -15.68 72.24
C LEU A 68 9.89 -16.32 71.14
N GLN A 69 10.37 -17.53 71.36
CA GLN A 69 10.97 -18.36 70.33
C GLN A 69 9.88 -19.12 69.57
N MET A 70 9.85 -18.94 68.25
CA MET A 70 8.95 -19.62 67.35
C MET A 70 9.64 -20.82 66.70
N GLU A 71 8.96 -21.96 66.72
CA GLU A 71 9.27 -23.12 65.91
C GLU A 71 8.09 -23.40 64.97
N ALA A 72 8.37 -23.71 63.71
CA ALA A 72 7.33 -23.94 62.73
C ALA A 72 7.84 -24.87 61.62
N GLN A 73 6.93 -25.63 61.04
CA GLN A 73 7.20 -26.47 59.88
C GLN A 73 6.88 -25.71 58.60
N ILE A 74 7.70 -25.94 57.57
CA ILE A 74 7.40 -25.42 56.23
C ILE A 74 6.36 -26.33 55.57
N ASP A 75 5.33 -25.72 55.00
CA ASP A 75 4.31 -26.40 54.21
C ASP A 75 4.87 -26.86 52.84
N GLN A 76 5.53 -28.01 52.84
CA GLN A 76 6.13 -28.61 51.64
C GLN A 76 5.11 -28.82 50.51
N LEU A 77 3.84 -29.08 50.82
CA LEU A 77 2.78 -29.21 49.82
C LEU A 77 2.51 -27.87 49.12
N LYS A 78 2.41 -26.79 49.89
CA LYS A 78 2.17 -25.44 49.34
C LYS A 78 3.37 -24.91 48.56
N ILE A 79 4.59 -25.27 48.96
CA ILE A 79 5.80 -25.01 48.14
C ILE A 79 5.70 -25.73 46.79
N GLN A 80 5.37 -27.03 46.78
CA GLN A 80 5.24 -27.78 45.53
C GLN A 80 4.10 -27.25 44.64
N GLU A 81 3.00 -26.77 45.23
CA GLU A 81 1.93 -26.09 44.51
C GLU A 81 2.41 -24.79 43.87
N LEU A 82 3.11 -23.93 44.62
CA LEU A 82 3.69 -22.68 44.10
C LEU A 82 4.72 -22.95 42.98
N GLU A 83 5.60 -23.92 43.15
CA GLU A 83 6.56 -24.31 42.10
C GLU A 83 5.88 -24.83 40.83
N ARG A 84 4.74 -25.54 40.96
CA ARG A 84 3.93 -25.96 39.81
C ARG A 84 3.28 -24.76 39.14
N THR A 85 2.73 -23.82 39.90
CA THR A 85 2.13 -22.59 39.36
C THR A 85 3.15 -21.77 38.58
N ILE A 86 4.34 -21.55 39.15
CA ILE A 86 5.44 -20.82 38.48
C ILE A 86 5.81 -21.50 37.15
N LYS A 87 5.96 -22.83 37.14
CA LYS A 87 6.28 -23.56 35.90
C LYS A 87 5.19 -23.46 34.84
N VAL A 88 3.92 -23.43 35.25
CA VAL A 88 2.78 -23.25 34.34
C VAL A 88 2.76 -21.83 33.79
N GLU A 89 3.02 -20.82 34.62
CA GLU A 89 3.13 -19.42 34.20
C GLU A 89 4.29 -19.21 33.22
N GLU A 90 5.49 -19.73 33.51
CA GLU A 90 6.64 -19.69 32.60
C GLU A 90 6.35 -20.35 31.25
N PHE A 91 5.62 -21.48 31.26
CA PHE A 91 5.22 -22.16 30.03
C PHE A 91 4.21 -21.31 29.22
N ASN A 92 3.22 -20.74 29.90
CA ASN A 92 2.21 -19.89 29.27
C ASN A 92 2.85 -18.62 28.67
N GLN A 93 3.78 -17.98 29.38
CA GLN A 93 4.52 -16.81 28.87
C GLN A 93 5.28 -17.15 27.59
N LYS A 94 6.03 -18.27 27.57
CA LYS A 94 6.74 -18.72 26.36
C LYS A 94 5.80 -18.97 25.19
N LEU A 95 4.63 -19.58 25.45
CA LEU A 95 3.63 -19.83 24.42
C LEU A 95 3.07 -18.51 23.85
N ILE A 96 2.81 -17.52 24.70
CA ILE A 96 2.33 -16.18 24.27
C ILE A 96 3.40 -15.46 23.45
N GLU A 97 4.66 -15.50 23.88
CA GLU A 97 5.80 -14.90 23.15
C GLU A 97 5.97 -15.54 21.76
N GLU A 98 5.86 -16.85 21.67
CA GLU A 98 5.94 -17.57 20.38
C GLU A 98 4.77 -17.18 19.46
N GLN A 99 3.54 -17.12 19.99
CA GLN A 99 2.37 -16.66 19.23
C GLN A 99 2.52 -15.22 18.73
N ARG A 100 3.04 -14.32 19.56
CA ARG A 100 3.33 -12.92 19.17
C ARG A 100 4.36 -12.86 18.05
N THR A 101 5.46 -13.60 18.20
CA THR A 101 6.54 -13.62 17.20
C THR A 101 6.00 -14.10 15.85
N ASN A 102 5.26 -15.21 15.84
CA ASN A 102 4.62 -15.75 14.63
C ASN A 102 3.67 -14.72 13.99
N LYS A 103 2.86 -14.01 14.79
CA LYS A 103 1.95 -12.98 14.27
C LYS A 103 2.68 -11.77 13.70
N ILE A 104 3.75 -11.32 14.33
CA ILE A 104 4.58 -10.23 13.82
C ILE A 104 5.20 -10.63 12.47
N GLU A 105 5.69 -11.85 12.33
CA GLU A 105 6.24 -12.36 11.06
C GLU A 105 5.17 -12.43 9.95
N GLU A 106 3.96 -12.89 10.27
CA GLU A 106 2.82 -12.90 9.33
C GLU A 106 2.49 -11.49 8.84
N ILE A 107 2.38 -10.52 9.76
CA ILE A 107 2.10 -9.11 9.44
C ILE A 107 3.20 -8.55 8.52
N GLN A 108 4.48 -8.75 8.86
CA GLN A 108 5.60 -8.28 8.06
C GLN A 108 5.59 -8.86 6.65
N LYS A 109 5.27 -10.16 6.51
CA LYS A 109 5.15 -10.83 5.21
C LYS A 109 4.02 -10.24 4.36
N GLU A 110 2.87 -9.95 4.95
CA GLU A 110 1.76 -9.32 4.25
C GLU A 110 2.06 -7.87 3.87
N MET A 111 2.67 -7.09 4.77
CA MET A 111 3.11 -5.72 4.46
C MET A 111 4.11 -5.68 3.30
N LYS A 112 5.03 -6.63 3.23
CA LYS A 112 5.96 -6.73 2.10
C LYS A 112 5.22 -6.98 0.78
N LYS A 113 4.23 -7.88 0.77
CA LYS A 113 3.39 -8.11 -0.43
C LYS A 113 2.60 -6.87 -0.85
N ILE A 114 2.10 -6.10 0.11
CA ILE A 114 1.41 -4.83 -0.18
C ILE A 114 2.37 -3.86 -0.89
N GLN A 115 3.61 -3.74 -0.41
CA GLN A 115 4.63 -2.90 -1.06
C GLN A 115 4.97 -3.37 -2.47
N GLU A 116 5.08 -4.68 -2.68
CA GLU A 116 5.28 -5.28 -4.01
C GLU A 116 4.15 -4.92 -4.96
N ILE A 117 2.88 -5.02 -4.52
CA ILE A 117 1.71 -4.64 -5.33
C ILE A 117 1.71 -3.13 -5.63
N ILE A 118 2.03 -2.27 -4.66
CA ILE A 118 2.11 -0.81 -4.89
C ILE A 118 3.17 -0.50 -5.97
N HIS A 119 4.32 -1.17 -5.91
CA HIS A 119 5.37 -1.01 -6.90
C HIS A 119 4.91 -1.49 -8.29
N GLU A 120 4.30 -2.66 -8.37
CA GLU A 120 3.77 -3.25 -9.60
C GLU A 120 2.72 -2.33 -10.25
N LYS A 121 1.79 -1.78 -9.47
CA LYS A 121 0.80 -0.78 -9.95
C LYS A 121 1.47 0.43 -10.57
N GLY A 122 2.53 0.94 -9.95
CA GLY A 122 3.32 2.06 -10.46
C GLY A 122 3.96 1.75 -11.82
N LEU A 123 4.60 0.57 -11.93
CA LEU A 123 5.22 0.12 -13.19
C LEU A 123 4.19 -0.06 -14.31
N ILE A 124 3.09 -0.76 -14.03
CA ILE A 124 2.03 -1.02 -15.00
C ILE A 124 1.39 0.30 -15.47
N ALA A 125 1.06 1.20 -14.54
CA ALA A 125 0.51 2.50 -14.87
C ALA A 125 1.46 3.31 -15.76
N HIS A 126 2.77 3.25 -15.50
CA HIS A 126 3.78 3.92 -16.30
C HIS A 126 3.87 3.35 -17.72
N GLN A 127 3.94 2.03 -17.86
CA GLN A 127 4.01 1.34 -19.16
C GLN A 127 2.81 1.69 -20.04
N PHE A 128 1.60 1.59 -19.51
CA PHE A 128 0.39 1.95 -20.27
C PHE A 128 0.34 3.44 -20.63
N ASN A 129 0.76 4.33 -19.72
CA ASN A 129 0.83 5.76 -20.03
C ASN A 129 1.82 6.07 -21.15
N GLN A 130 2.97 5.38 -21.20
CA GLN A 130 3.92 5.52 -22.30
C GLN A 130 3.32 5.07 -23.63
N GLN A 131 2.62 3.93 -23.66
CA GLN A 131 1.95 3.44 -24.87
C GLN A 131 0.87 4.42 -25.36
N ILE A 132 0.02 4.92 -24.45
CA ILE A 132 -0.98 5.94 -24.78
C ILE A 132 -0.33 7.20 -25.34
N GLN A 133 0.81 7.63 -24.77
CA GLN A 133 1.52 8.81 -25.26
C GLN A 133 2.11 8.61 -26.66
N GLN A 134 2.66 7.43 -26.95
CA GLN A 134 3.14 7.09 -28.29
C GLN A 134 2.01 7.13 -29.32
N LEU A 135 0.84 6.57 -29.00
CA LEU A 135 -0.34 6.61 -29.86
C LEU A 135 -0.85 8.05 -30.06
N LYS A 136 -0.89 8.87 -29.01
CA LYS A 136 -1.26 10.30 -29.12
C LYS A 136 -0.28 11.09 -30.00
N ASN A 137 1.02 10.83 -29.87
CA ASN A 137 2.02 11.45 -30.72
C ASN A 137 1.82 11.07 -32.19
N TYR A 138 1.57 9.79 -32.48
CA TYR A 138 1.29 9.34 -33.85
C TYR A 138 -0.01 9.93 -34.40
N GLN A 139 -1.06 10.03 -33.57
CA GLN A 139 -2.29 10.72 -33.93
C GLN A 139 -2.05 12.18 -34.31
N GLN A 140 -1.20 12.89 -33.55
CA GLN A 140 -0.87 14.29 -33.83
C GLN A 140 -0.14 14.43 -35.17
N GLN A 141 0.85 13.57 -35.44
CA GLN A 141 1.54 13.54 -36.73
C GLN A 141 0.56 13.38 -37.88
N LEU A 142 -0.41 12.46 -37.78
CA LEU A 142 -1.43 12.28 -38.82
C LEU A 142 -2.34 13.49 -39.02
N LYS A 143 -2.63 14.26 -37.95
CA LYS A 143 -3.39 15.51 -38.06
C LYS A 143 -2.59 16.59 -38.79
N ASP A 144 -1.28 16.65 -38.57
CA ASP A 144 -0.41 17.64 -39.21
C ASP A 144 -0.33 17.42 -40.75
N PHE A 145 -0.60 16.20 -41.23
CA PHE A 145 -0.67 15.88 -42.67
C PHE A 145 -2.05 16.12 -43.32
N GLN A 146 -3.11 16.45 -42.55
CA GLN A 146 -4.46 16.63 -43.12
C GLN A 146 -4.69 17.93 -43.88
N SER A 147 -3.81 18.94 -43.72
CA SER A 147 -4.07 20.33 -44.13
C SER A 147 -3.12 20.86 -45.20
N LYS A 148 -2.54 20.02 -46.06
CA LYS A 148 -1.77 20.53 -47.20
C LYS A 148 -2.72 21.27 -48.16
N PRO A 149 -2.60 22.60 -48.32
CA PRO A 149 -3.45 23.32 -49.26
C PRO A 149 -3.09 22.91 -50.68
N LEU A 150 -4.09 22.80 -51.55
CA LEU A 150 -3.86 22.72 -52.98
C LEU A 150 -3.18 24.00 -53.46
N SER A 151 -2.16 23.88 -54.31
CA SER A 151 -1.52 25.03 -54.97
C SER A 151 -2.57 25.84 -55.72
N ASP A 152 -2.52 27.17 -55.68
CA ASP A 152 -3.50 28.03 -56.37
C ASP A 152 -3.57 27.68 -57.87
N PHE A 153 -4.78 27.49 -58.40
CA PHE A 153 -5.00 27.21 -59.83
C PHE A 153 -4.37 28.28 -60.71
N LYS A 154 -4.43 29.55 -60.28
CA LYS A 154 -3.78 30.65 -60.96
C LYS A 154 -2.27 30.42 -61.10
N THR A 155 -1.62 29.94 -60.03
CA THR A 155 -0.17 29.65 -60.03
C THR A 155 0.17 28.49 -60.96
N ILE A 156 -0.61 27.39 -60.92
CA ILE A 156 -0.42 26.25 -61.83
C ILE A 156 -0.61 26.69 -63.28
N PHE A 157 -1.65 27.49 -63.54
CA PHE A 157 -1.98 27.99 -64.86
C PHE A 157 -0.89 28.92 -65.42
N TYR A 158 -0.33 29.84 -64.61
CA TYR A 158 0.80 30.68 -65.05
C TYR A 158 2.12 29.92 -65.20
N ASN A 159 2.32 28.87 -64.40
CA ASN A 159 3.47 27.98 -64.54
C ASN A 159 3.32 27.00 -65.70
N SER A 160 2.12 26.88 -66.27
CA SER A 160 1.93 26.17 -67.52
C SER A 160 2.47 27.02 -68.66
N ASN A 161 3.22 26.42 -69.58
CA ASN A 161 3.75 27.10 -70.77
C ASN A 161 2.64 27.53 -71.75
N LEU A 162 1.36 27.48 -71.36
CA LEU A 162 0.20 27.72 -72.22
C LEU A 162 0.23 29.13 -72.82
N PHE A 163 0.52 30.16 -72.02
CA PHE A 163 0.60 31.53 -72.53
C PHE A 163 1.75 31.73 -73.52
N ASP A 164 2.90 31.09 -73.29
CA ASP A 164 4.05 31.16 -74.19
C ASP A 164 3.75 30.43 -75.50
N GLN A 165 3.09 29.26 -75.43
CA GLN A 165 2.61 28.53 -76.60
C GLN A 165 1.57 29.34 -77.39
N ILE A 166 0.62 30.02 -76.72
CA ILE A 166 -0.37 30.89 -77.38
C ILE A 166 0.34 32.01 -78.14
N ARG A 167 1.27 32.74 -77.49
CA ARG A 167 2.02 33.85 -78.12
C ARG A 167 2.84 33.40 -79.32
N GLU A 168 3.50 32.24 -79.24
CA GLU A 168 4.26 31.67 -80.35
C GLU A 168 3.34 31.38 -81.55
N LYS A 169 2.16 30.80 -81.30
CA LYS A 169 1.23 30.43 -82.37
C LYS A 169 0.50 31.65 -82.95
N GLU A 170 0.14 32.64 -82.14
CA GLU A 170 -0.40 33.93 -82.61
C GLU A 170 0.58 34.65 -83.53
N SER A 171 1.87 34.66 -83.18
CA SER A 171 2.93 35.25 -84.00
C SER A 171 3.05 34.56 -85.38
N ASN A 172 2.90 33.23 -85.43
CA ASN A 172 2.88 32.47 -86.67
C ASN A 172 1.64 32.73 -87.54
N LEU A 173 0.49 33.04 -86.90
CA LEU A 173 -0.76 33.38 -87.59
C LEU A 173 -0.70 34.75 -88.26
N LEU A 174 -0.07 35.72 -87.60
CA LEU A 174 0.07 37.09 -88.09
C LEU A 174 0.88 37.14 -89.40
N ILE A 175 1.81 36.21 -89.59
CA ILE A 175 2.57 36.03 -90.83
C ILE A 175 1.68 35.46 -91.96
N LEU A 176 0.73 34.59 -91.65
CA LEU A 176 -0.18 33.97 -92.62
C LEU A 176 -1.34 34.89 -93.07
N GLU A 177 -1.72 35.86 -92.23
CA GLU A 177 -2.76 36.86 -92.53
C GLU A 177 -2.40 37.72 -93.76
N LEU A 178 -1.11 37.98 -93.95
CA LEU A 178 -0.57 38.81 -95.03
C LEU A 178 -0.62 38.13 -96.41
N ASP A 179 -0.67 36.80 -96.48
CA ASP A 179 -0.53 36.06 -97.74
C ASP A 179 -1.81 35.33 -98.20
N LEU A 180 -2.69 34.83 -97.30
CA LEU A 180 -3.91 34.08 -97.69
C LEU A 180 -4.95 33.99 -96.55
N LEU A 181 -6.05 34.75 -96.64
CA LEU A 181 -7.16 34.82 -95.67
C LEU A 181 -7.74 33.46 -95.23
N MET A 182 -7.79 32.48 -96.14
CA MET A 182 -8.33 31.15 -95.82
C MET A 182 -7.38 30.32 -94.94
N LEU A 183 -6.05 30.46 -95.11
CA LEU A 183 -5.05 29.81 -94.26
C LEU A 183 -5.03 30.44 -92.86
N TYR A 184 -5.30 31.73 -92.76
CA TYR A 184 -5.47 32.44 -91.49
C TYR A 184 -6.66 31.89 -90.68
N ILE A 185 -7.84 31.72 -91.28
CA ILE A 185 -9.03 31.16 -90.59
C ILE A 185 -8.77 29.72 -90.12
N ILE A 186 -8.12 28.89 -90.94
CA ILE A 186 -7.77 27.51 -90.58
C ILE A 186 -6.74 27.50 -89.44
N GLY A 187 -5.75 28.39 -89.49
CA GLY A 187 -4.75 28.57 -88.43
C GLY A 187 -5.37 29.01 -87.10
N GLN A 188 -6.31 29.96 -87.12
CA GLN A 188 -7.05 30.40 -85.92
C GLN A 188 -7.80 29.24 -85.26
N LYS A 189 -8.55 28.46 -86.04
CA LYS A 189 -9.26 27.27 -85.53
C LYS A 189 -8.30 26.25 -84.94
N ARG A 190 -7.13 26.05 -85.57
CA ARG A 190 -6.10 25.12 -85.08
C ARG A 190 -5.52 25.58 -83.74
N ILE A 191 -5.25 26.87 -83.57
CA ILE A 191 -4.78 27.40 -82.28
C ILE A 191 -5.85 27.27 -81.21
N GLN A 192 -7.11 27.62 -81.51
CA GLN A 192 -8.21 27.47 -80.57
C GLN A 192 -8.33 26.03 -80.05
N ASN A 193 -8.23 25.04 -80.95
CA ASN A 193 -8.24 23.63 -80.55
C ASN A 193 -7.04 23.26 -79.65
N ILE A 194 -5.83 23.75 -79.96
CA ILE A 194 -4.65 23.51 -79.11
C ILE A 194 -4.84 24.12 -77.71
N ILE A 195 -5.39 25.32 -77.62
CA ILE A 195 -5.68 25.98 -76.33
C ILE A 195 -6.70 25.16 -75.52
N ILE A 196 -7.77 24.69 -76.18
CA ILE A 196 -8.79 23.84 -75.55
C ILE A 196 -8.13 22.56 -75.03
N ASP A 197 -7.34 21.87 -75.87
CA ASP A 197 -6.68 20.62 -75.50
C ASP A 197 -5.73 20.79 -74.30
N GLU A 198 -4.91 21.84 -74.28
CA GLU A 198 -3.97 22.10 -73.16
C GLU A 198 -4.71 22.54 -71.88
N PHE A 199 -5.78 23.32 -72.01
CA PHE A 199 -6.63 23.65 -70.87
C PHE A 199 -7.31 22.41 -70.28
N GLU A 200 -7.85 21.54 -71.14
CA GLU A 200 -8.44 20.26 -70.72
C GLU A 200 -7.42 19.39 -69.97
N LYS A 201 -6.18 19.27 -70.47
CA LYS A 201 -5.10 18.55 -69.77
C LYS A 201 -4.82 19.13 -68.39
N LEU A 202 -4.65 20.46 -68.27
CA LEU A 202 -4.41 21.13 -66.99
C LEU A 202 -5.58 20.94 -66.01
N PHE A 203 -6.81 21.03 -66.53
CA PHE A 203 -8.02 20.83 -65.73
C PHE A 203 -8.15 19.38 -65.25
N THR A 204 -7.90 18.40 -66.11
CA THR A 204 -7.90 16.97 -65.73
C THR A 204 -6.82 16.66 -64.71
N GLN A 205 -5.59 17.16 -64.88
CA GLN A 205 -4.53 17.01 -63.88
C GLN A 205 -4.98 17.54 -62.52
N ARG A 206 -5.63 18.70 -62.51
CA ARG A 206 -6.13 19.31 -61.28
C ARG A 206 -7.21 18.49 -60.58
N ILE A 207 -8.12 17.90 -61.35
CA ILE A 207 -9.12 16.96 -60.82
C ILE A 207 -8.43 15.78 -60.14
N LEU A 208 -7.41 15.19 -60.77
CA LEU A 208 -6.67 14.06 -60.22
C LEU A 208 -5.94 14.43 -58.92
N GLU A 209 -5.25 15.57 -58.87
CA GLU A 209 -4.60 16.07 -57.66
C GLU A 209 -5.60 16.27 -56.50
N HIS A 210 -6.78 16.83 -56.80
CA HIS A 210 -7.83 17.02 -55.80
C HIS A 210 -8.39 15.67 -55.30
N GLN A 211 -8.59 14.71 -56.20
CA GLN A 211 -9.04 13.36 -55.84
C GLN A 211 -8.02 12.64 -54.96
N GLU A 212 -6.73 12.73 -55.29
CA GLU A 212 -5.65 12.14 -54.51
C GLU A 212 -5.57 12.75 -53.09
N LEU A 213 -5.59 14.08 -52.97
CA LEU A 213 -5.60 14.74 -51.66
C LEU A 213 -6.84 14.40 -50.84
N TYR A 214 -8.01 14.32 -51.48
CA TYR A 214 -9.24 13.92 -50.81
C TYR A 214 -9.18 12.47 -50.32
N ALA A 215 -8.65 11.54 -51.13
CA ALA A 215 -8.43 10.16 -50.75
C ALA A 215 -7.46 10.04 -49.56
N ASN A 216 -6.31 10.73 -49.62
CA ASN A 216 -5.33 10.79 -48.52
C ASN A 216 -5.94 11.35 -47.23
N ARG A 217 -6.80 12.38 -47.33
CA ARG A 217 -7.51 12.96 -46.19
C ARG A 217 -8.47 11.94 -45.56
N LEU A 218 -9.24 11.22 -46.37
CA LEU A 218 -10.14 10.17 -45.89
C LEU A 218 -9.36 9.03 -45.22
N GLU A 219 -8.27 8.59 -45.82
CA GLU A 219 -7.40 7.56 -45.26
C GLU A 219 -6.84 7.98 -43.89
N ASN A 220 -6.31 9.20 -43.78
CA ASN A 220 -5.81 9.74 -42.51
C ASN A 220 -6.91 9.87 -41.47
N LYS A 221 -8.13 10.24 -41.85
CA LYS A 221 -9.30 10.26 -40.94
C LYS A 221 -9.60 8.86 -40.41
N CYS A 222 -9.58 7.83 -41.26
CA CYS A 222 -9.76 6.44 -40.86
C CYS A 222 -8.65 5.97 -39.91
N LYS A 223 -7.38 6.27 -40.22
CA LYS A 223 -6.23 5.96 -39.35
C LYS A 223 -6.35 6.61 -37.97
N ILE A 224 -6.71 7.89 -37.92
CA ILE A 224 -6.93 8.63 -36.66
C ILE A 224 -8.04 7.97 -35.82
N ASN A 225 -9.15 7.57 -36.45
CA ASN A 225 -10.24 6.88 -35.76
C ASN A 225 -9.79 5.54 -35.18
N ARG A 226 -8.99 4.77 -35.93
CA ARG A 226 -8.42 3.51 -35.43
C ARG A 226 -7.51 3.73 -34.22
N ILE A 227 -6.63 4.74 -34.27
CA ILE A 227 -5.76 5.08 -33.14
C ILE A 227 -6.58 5.49 -31.92
N ASN A 228 -7.67 6.25 -32.10
CA ASN A 228 -8.57 6.60 -30.99
C ASN A 228 -9.18 5.35 -30.33
N GLN A 229 -9.59 4.36 -31.13
CA GLN A 229 -10.10 3.09 -30.63
C GLN A 229 -9.01 2.31 -29.89
N GLU A 230 -7.78 2.27 -30.44
CA GLU A 230 -6.63 1.63 -29.79
C GLU A 230 -6.30 2.29 -28.44
N ILE A 231 -6.31 3.62 -28.36
CA ILE A 231 -6.14 4.36 -27.09
C ILE A 231 -7.22 3.95 -26.07
N GLN A 232 -8.50 3.92 -26.48
CA GLN A 232 -9.60 3.53 -25.59
C GLN A 232 -9.44 2.09 -25.08
N MET A 233 -9.03 1.16 -25.93
CA MET A 233 -8.78 -0.23 -25.54
C MET A 233 -7.63 -0.35 -24.54
N VAL A 234 -6.54 0.40 -24.75
CA VAL A 234 -5.39 0.44 -23.83
C VAL A 234 -5.80 1.06 -22.48
N GLU A 235 -6.59 2.12 -22.48
CA GLU A 235 -7.12 2.73 -21.25
C GLU A 235 -8.02 1.76 -20.47
N TYR A 236 -8.87 0.99 -21.17
CA TYR A 236 -9.71 -0.03 -20.55
C TYR A 236 -8.87 -1.16 -19.92
N GLN A 237 -7.92 -1.72 -20.66
CA GLN A 237 -7.03 -2.78 -20.15
C GLN A 237 -6.22 -2.31 -18.93
N LYS A 238 -5.71 -1.07 -18.97
CA LYS A 238 -5.02 -0.45 -17.83
C LYS A 238 -5.93 -0.41 -16.60
N GLN A 239 -7.18 0.02 -16.75
CA GLN A 239 -8.12 0.10 -15.64
C GLN A 239 -8.43 -1.27 -15.04
N GLU A 240 -8.67 -2.27 -15.89
CA GLU A 240 -8.98 -3.65 -15.45
C GLU A 240 -7.85 -4.23 -14.59
N ILE A 241 -6.60 -4.13 -15.06
CA ILE A 241 -5.43 -4.65 -14.34
C ILE A 241 -5.21 -3.90 -13.03
N LEU A 242 -5.34 -2.56 -13.04
CA LEU A 242 -5.18 -1.77 -11.81
C LEU A 242 -6.27 -2.07 -10.77
N GLN A 243 -7.51 -2.36 -11.21
CA GLN A 243 -8.60 -2.76 -10.31
C GLN A 243 -8.35 -4.13 -9.67
N ASP A 244 -7.83 -5.10 -10.42
CA ASP A 244 -7.47 -6.42 -9.85
C ASP A 244 -6.35 -6.27 -8.78
N LEU A 245 -5.35 -5.44 -9.06
CA LEU A 245 -4.30 -5.14 -8.09
C LEU A 245 -4.81 -4.37 -6.87
N ASP A 246 -5.73 -3.41 -7.05
CA ASP A 246 -6.42 -2.73 -5.94
C ASP A 246 -7.18 -3.72 -5.05
N TYR A 247 -7.88 -4.68 -5.67
CA TYR A 247 -8.61 -5.71 -4.94
C TYR A 247 -7.68 -6.60 -4.11
N LYS A 248 -6.57 -7.06 -4.70
CA LYS A 248 -5.54 -7.84 -4.00
C LYS A 248 -4.90 -7.06 -2.86
N GLN A 249 -4.61 -5.78 -3.07
CA GLN A 249 -4.07 -4.89 -2.06
C GLN A 249 -5.00 -4.79 -0.85
N ARG A 250 -6.29 -4.49 -1.08
CA ARG A 250 -7.29 -4.38 0.01
C ARG A 250 -7.41 -5.66 0.83
N ARG A 251 -7.41 -6.83 0.18
CA ARG A 251 -7.45 -8.11 0.91
C ARG A 251 -6.25 -8.32 1.83
N LEU A 252 -5.06 -7.89 1.41
CA LEU A 252 -3.87 -7.98 2.25
C LEU A 252 -3.93 -6.95 3.38
N GLU A 253 -4.41 -5.72 3.12
CA GLU A 253 -4.62 -4.70 4.14
C GLU A 253 -5.61 -5.19 5.22
N ASP A 254 -6.72 -5.81 4.82
CA ASP A 254 -7.71 -6.41 5.73
C ASP A 254 -7.07 -7.51 6.60
N ASN A 255 -6.23 -8.38 6.02
CA ASN A 255 -5.54 -9.40 6.79
C ASN A 255 -4.54 -8.78 7.80
N VAL A 256 -3.80 -7.75 7.40
CA VAL A 256 -2.88 -7.02 8.29
C VAL A 256 -3.66 -6.39 9.44
N ILE A 257 -4.81 -5.77 9.18
CA ILE A 257 -5.67 -5.19 10.23
C ILE A 257 -6.13 -6.29 11.19
N ARG A 258 -6.60 -7.43 10.67
CA ARG A 258 -7.04 -8.56 11.50
C ARG A 258 -5.90 -9.12 12.36
N ASN A 259 -4.73 -9.36 11.76
CA ASN A 259 -3.57 -9.89 12.48
C ASN A 259 -3.05 -8.90 13.54
N ASN A 260 -3.10 -7.59 13.28
CA ASN A 260 -2.78 -6.57 14.29
C ASN A 260 -3.79 -6.56 15.44
N ALA A 261 -5.09 -6.73 15.15
CA ALA A 261 -6.11 -6.82 16.19
C ALA A 261 -5.90 -8.05 17.09
N GLU A 262 -5.60 -9.20 16.49
CA GLU A 262 -5.25 -10.43 17.22
C GLU A 262 -3.97 -10.25 18.06
N LEU A 263 -2.95 -9.57 17.53
CA LEU A 263 -1.73 -9.25 18.27
C LEU A 263 -1.99 -8.34 19.48
N ASN A 264 -2.86 -7.33 19.35
CA ASN A 264 -3.24 -6.45 20.45
C ASN A 264 -4.00 -7.20 21.56
N LEU A 265 -4.83 -8.19 21.20
CA LEU A 265 -5.50 -9.05 22.17
C LEU A 265 -4.49 -9.90 22.96
N LEU A 266 -3.45 -10.41 22.29
CA LEU A 266 -2.35 -11.11 22.94
C LEU A 266 -1.51 -10.19 23.85
N GLN A 267 -1.46 -8.88 23.58
CA GLN A 267 -0.82 -7.89 24.45
C GLN A 267 -1.61 -7.62 25.73
N GLN A 268 -2.93 -7.47 25.61
CA GLN A 268 -3.79 -7.20 26.76
C GLN A 268 -3.88 -8.36 27.76
N ASN A 269 -3.69 -9.60 27.30
CA ASN A 269 -3.69 -10.76 28.19
C ASN A 269 -2.44 -10.80 29.09
N ASP A 270 -1.29 -10.25 28.68
CA ASP A 270 -0.09 -10.20 29.55
C ASP A 270 -0.23 -9.17 30.68
N ASP A 271 -1.05 -8.12 30.51
CA ASP A 271 -1.25 -7.08 31.52
C ASP A 271 -2.24 -7.50 32.64
N GLN A 272 -2.89 -8.67 32.52
CA GLN A 272 -3.91 -9.16 33.46
C GLN A 272 -3.46 -10.33 34.35
N PHE A 273 -2.30 -10.93 34.10
CA PHE A 273 -1.70 -12.00 34.92
C PHE A 273 -0.49 -11.48 35.69
#